data_AF-A0A6M1LEP3-F1
#
_entry.id   AF-A0A6M1LEP3-F1
#
_cell.length_a   1.000
_cell.length_b   1.000
_cell.length_c   1.000
_cell.angle_alpha   90.00
_cell.angle_beta   90.00
_cell.angle_gamma   90.00
#
_symmetry.space_group_name_H-M   'P 1'
#
loop_
_entity.id
_entity.type
_entity.pdbx_description
1 polymer ?
#
loop_
_entity_poly.entity_id
_entity_poly.type
_entity_poly.pdbx_seq_one_letter_code
_entity_poly.pdbx_strand_id
1 'polypeptide(L)'
;MSTAIFTYRRTDRFVKNTYTKKDSSGNPLIKDGKPVTAVAHGLVGELWVHGLQFETIERMDGYMHMKGGQTYHNSAIYWHDKYKSFVINPALGKEQEKTKGNILMHPGSQPSHLQGCVAVGFFNANGKLEGSKYCFDVLREQAGGAGVSKDQFVTLTLVVEGNMPALSACKSWVYSA
;
A
#
# COMPACT_ATOMS: atom_id res chain seq x y z
N MET A 1 -17.57 14.81 -15.99
CA MET A 1 -16.98 13.46 -15.93
C MET A 1 -17.04 13.00 -14.49
N SER A 2 -17.56 11.80 -14.22
CA SER A 2 -17.52 11.22 -12.87
C SER A 2 -16.11 10.71 -12.57
N THR A 3 -15.53 11.15 -11.45
CA THR A 3 -14.27 10.62 -10.94
C THR A 3 -14.46 9.16 -10.50
N ALA A 4 -13.56 8.26 -10.88
CA ALA A 4 -13.61 6.87 -10.44
C ALA A 4 -13.50 6.77 -8.90
N ILE A 5 -14.26 5.85 -8.29
CA ILE A 5 -14.27 5.63 -6.84
C ILE A 5 -13.54 4.33 -6.54
N PHE A 6 -12.52 4.43 -5.70
CA PHE A 6 -11.70 3.33 -5.23
C PHE A 6 -12.02 3.13 -3.76
N THR A 7 -12.34 1.91 -3.35
CA THR A 7 -12.65 1.61 -1.94
C THR A 7 -11.56 0.70 -1.38
N TYR A 8 -10.75 1.25 -0.47
CA TYR A 8 -9.78 0.49 0.30
C TYR A 8 -10.41 0.02 1.62
N ARG A 9 -10.61 -1.28 1.75
CA ARG A 9 -11.19 -1.91 2.94
C ARG A 9 -10.10 -2.60 3.76
N ARG A 10 -9.99 -2.20 5.02
CA ARG A 10 -9.16 -2.87 6.02
C ARG A 10 -9.88 -4.10 6.57
N THR A 11 -9.16 -5.21 6.73
CA THR A 11 -9.68 -6.42 7.39
C THR A 11 -9.13 -6.56 8.81
N ASP A 12 -9.34 -7.73 9.42
CA ASP A 12 -8.77 -8.15 10.71
C ASP A 12 -7.66 -9.19 10.55
N ARG A 13 -7.09 -9.34 9.34
CA ARG A 13 -6.01 -10.29 9.04
C ARG A 13 -4.67 -9.59 8.86
N PHE A 14 -3.58 -10.25 9.22
CA PHE A 14 -2.23 -9.72 8.98
C PHE A 14 -1.28 -10.76 8.40
N VAL A 15 -0.34 -10.30 7.57
CA VAL A 15 0.86 -11.05 7.19
C VAL A 15 2.07 -10.52 7.95
N LYS A 16 3.06 -11.37 8.19
CA LYS A 16 4.33 -10.98 8.81
C LYS A 16 5.50 -11.34 7.92
N ASN A 17 6.55 -10.53 7.93
CA ASN A 17 7.83 -10.92 7.36
C ASN A 17 8.99 -10.55 8.30
N THR A 18 9.91 -11.50 8.47
CA THR A 18 11.20 -11.26 9.13
C THR A 18 12.18 -10.80 8.07
N TYR A 19 12.96 -9.76 8.35
CA TYR A 19 13.92 -9.19 7.42
C TYR A 19 15.19 -8.73 8.13
N THR A 20 16.29 -8.69 7.39
CA THR A 20 17.56 -8.12 7.85
C THR A 20 17.49 -6.60 7.78
N LYS A 21 17.73 -5.92 8.90
CA LYS A 21 17.85 -4.45 8.92
C LYS A 21 19.06 -4.02 8.10
N LYS A 22 18.91 -2.90 7.41
CA LYS A 22 19.97 -2.31 6.59
C LYS A 22 20.30 -0.90 7.09
N ASP A 23 21.54 -0.48 6.90
CA ASP A 23 21.97 0.91 7.09
C ASP A 23 21.43 1.82 5.98
N SER A 24 21.74 3.11 6.05
CA SER A 24 21.35 4.11 5.03
C SER A 24 21.93 3.84 3.64
N SER A 25 22.99 3.03 3.56
CA SER A 25 23.66 2.64 2.32
C SER A 25 23.12 1.32 1.75
N GLY A 26 22.19 0.67 2.44
CA GLY A 26 21.57 -0.59 2.03
C GLY A 26 22.35 -1.85 2.44
N ASN A 27 23.42 -1.72 3.22
CA ASN A 27 24.19 -2.85 3.73
C ASN A 27 23.52 -3.45 4.97
N PRO A 28 23.60 -4.78 5.18
CA PRO A 28 23.12 -5.41 6.41
C PRO A 28 23.75 -4.80 7.66
N LEU A 29 22.92 -4.43 8.64
CA LEU A 29 23.42 -4.10 9.97
C LEU A 29 23.92 -5.38 10.65
N ILE A 30 25.15 -5.37 11.13
CA ILE A 30 25.76 -6.50 11.85
C ILE A 30 25.91 -6.12 13.33
N LYS A 31 25.48 -7.00 14.22
CA LYS A 31 25.70 -6.90 15.67
C LYS A 31 26.21 -8.26 16.17
N ASP A 32 27.31 -8.25 16.92
CA ASP A 32 27.93 -9.47 17.48
C ASP A 32 28.22 -10.54 16.39
N GLY A 33 28.65 -10.08 15.22
CA GLY A 33 28.97 -10.95 14.07
C GLY A 33 27.76 -11.54 13.34
N LYS A 34 26.53 -11.14 13.67
CA LYS A 34 25.30 -11.65 13.03
C LYS A 34 24.45 -10.52 12.44
N PRO A 35 23.72 -10.77 11.33
CA PRO A 35 22.78 -9.79 10.80
C PRO A 35 21.68 -9.46 11.80
N VAL A 36 21.43 -8.17 12.01
CA VAL A 36 20.32 -7.70 12.83
C VAL A 36 19.02 -7.95 12.09
N THR A 37 18.14 -8.74 12.69
CA THR A 37 16.81 -9.04 12.13
C THR A 37 15.72 -8.18 12.78
N ALA A 38 14.64 -8.00 12.06
CA ALA A 38 13.43 -7.33 12.50
C ALA A 38 12.20 -8.03 11.94
N VAL A 39 11.07 -7.84 12.60
CA VAL A 39 9.77 -8.32 12.13
C VAL A 39 8.94 -7.13 11.69
N ALA A 40 8.21 -7.31 10.60
CA ALA A 40 7.25 -6.36 10.08
C ALA A 40 5.87 -7.02 9.93
N HIS A 41 4.82 -6.36 10.39
CA HIS A 41 3.43 -6.78 10.26
C HIS A 41 2.72 -5.87 9.27
N GLY A 42 1.99 -6.48 8.34
CA GLY A 42 1.16 -5.76 7.40
C GLY A 42 -0.27 -6.26 7.47
N LEU A 43 -1.20 -5.34 7.62
CA LEU A 43 -2.62 -5.58 7.57
C LEU A 43 -2.99 -6.02 6.16
N VAL A 44 -3.71 -7.12 6.08
CA VAL A 44 -4.35 -7.57 4.85
C VAL A 44 -5.59 -6.71 4.62
N GLY A 45 -5.74 -6.21 3.40
CA GLY A 45 -6.89 -5.43 2.99
C GLY A 45 -7.29 -5.73 1.57
N GLU A 46 -8.26 -4.99 1.09
CA GLU A 46 -8.81 -5.13 -0.26
C GLU A 46 -8.97 -3.75 -0.89
N LEU A 47 -8.56 -3.59 -2.14
CA LEU A 47 -8.83 -2.41 -2.93
C LEU A 47 -9.84 -2.77 -4.03
N TRP A 48 -10.96 -2.05 -4.05
CA TRP A 48 -12.06 -2.29 -4.96
C TRP A 48 -12.25 -1.12 -5.93
N VAL A 49 -12.43 -1.41 -7.22
CA VAL A 49 -12.81 -0.42 -8.25
C VAL A 49 -13.61 -1.11 -9.36
N HIS A 50 -14.78 -0.56 -9.71
CA HIS A 50 -15.65 -1.08 -10.78
C HIS A 50 -15.91 -2.61 -10.71
N GLY A 51 -16.02 -3.18 -9.51
CA GLY A 51 -16.22 -4.62 -9.30
C GLY A 51 -14.95 -5.47 -9.34
N LEU A 52 -13.80 -4.90 -9.70
CA LEU A 52 -12.50 -5.55 -9.55
C LEU A 52 -12.01 -5.43 -8.10
N GLN A 53 -11.47 -6.52 -7.57
CA GLN A 53 -10.85 -6.58 -6.25
C GLN A 53 -9.38 -6.92 -6.38
N PHE A 54 -8.56 -6.19 -5.64
CA PHE A 54 -7.14 -6.43 -5.47
C PHE A 54 -6.82 -6.60 -3.98
N GLU A 55 -5.82 -7.41 -3.67
CA GLU A 55 -5.39 -7.62 -2.30
C GLU A 55 -4.34 -6.58 -1.93
N THR A 56 -4.30 -6.21 -0.65
CA THR A 56 -3.38 -5.18 -0.18
C THR A 56 -2.61 -5.59 1.07
N ILE A 57 -1.45 -4.99 1.24
CA ILE A 57 -0.71 -4.96 2.50
C ILE A 57 -0.58 -3.51 2.92
N GLU A 58 -1.06 -3.13 4.11
CA GLU A 58 -0.73 -1.85 4.75
C GLU A 58 0.16 -2.10 5.95
N ARG A 59 1.31 -1.43 6.06
CA ARG A 59 2.18 -1.62 7.23
C ARG A 59 1.45 -1.25 8.51
N MET A 60 1.57 -2.04 9.58
CA MET A 60 0.95 -1.75 10.88
C MET A 60 1.89 -1.10 11.91
N ASP A 61 3.21 -1.33 11.81
CA ASP A 61 4.11 -1.07 12.94
C ASP A 61 4.58 0.40 13.04
N GLY A 62 3.93 1.22 13.86
CA GLY A 62 4.49 2.51 14.29
C GLY A 62 4.60 3.58 13.19
N TYR A 63 3.78 3.46 12.14
CA TYR A 63 3.71 4.42 11.06
C TYR A 63 2.37 5.16 11.04
N MET A 64 2.31 6.21 10.25
CA MET A 64 1.05 6.90 9.96
C MET A 64 0.17 6.03 9.04
N HIS A 65 -1.14 6.12 9.26
CA HIS A 65 -2.15 5.44 8.45
C HIS A 65 -3.20 6.42 7.97
N MET A 66 -3.84 6.11 6.84
CA MET A 66 -5.04 6.83 6.42
C MET A 66 -6.11 6.67 7.51
N LYS A 67 -6.85 7.73 7.81
CA LYS A 67 -7.95 7.67 8.75
C LYS A 67 -9.06 6.78 8.17
N GLY A 68 -9.56 5.86 8.98
CA GLY A 68 -10.71 5.04 8.60
C GLY A 68 -12.01 5.85 8.57
N GLY A 69 -12.95 5.44 7.73
CA GLY A 69 -14.22 6.14 7.53
C GLY A 69 -14.07 7.49 6.83
N GLN A 70 -12.93 7.73 6.18
CA GLN A 70 -12.65 8.98 5.47
C GLN A 70 -12.69 8.76 3.96
N THR A 71 -13.19 9.78 3.25
CA THR A 71 -13.11 9.88 1.80
C THR A 71 -12.09 10.94 1.43
N TYR A 72 -11.12 10.57 0.60
CA TYR A 72 -10.04 11.41 0.09
C TYR A 72 -10.36 11.79 -1.37
N HIS A 73 -11.12 12.87 -1.52
CA HIS A 73 -11.41 13.46 -2.83
C HIS A 73 -10.15 14.03 -3.46
N ASN A 74 -10.06 13.98 -4.79
CA ASN A 74 -8.91 14.47 -5.55
C ASN A 74 -7.59 13.73 -5.27
N SER A 75 -7.67 12.46 -4.87
CA SER A 75 -6.49 11.59 -4.86
C SER A 75 -5.99 11.40 -6.29
N ALA A 76 -4.71 11.11 -6.47
CA ALA A 76 -4.10 11.06 -7.80
C ALA A 76 -3.36 9.74 -8.04
N ILE A 77 -3.49 9.17 -9.23
CA ILE A 77 -2.63 8.11 -9.73
C ILE A 77 -1.66 8.66 -10.77
N TYR A 78 -0.36 8.45 -10.58
CA TYR A 78 0.69 9.02 -11.43
C TYR A 78 1.96 8.16 -11.44
N TRP A 79 2.81 8.35 -12.45
CA TRP A 79 4.06 7.59 -12.58
C TRP A 79 5.09 8.04 -11.54
N HIS A 80 5.69 7.09 -10.82
CA HIS A 80 6.68 7.39 -9.80
C HIS A 80 8.03 6.73 -10.12
N ASP A 81 9.06 7.55 -10.33
CA ASP A 81 10.35 7.08 -10.84
C ASP A 81 11.08 6.09 -9.93
N LYS A 82 11.00 6.28 -8.61
CA LYS A 82 11.58 5.33 -7.64
C LYS A 82 11.06 3.90 -7.84
N TYR A 83 9.77 3.74 -8.13
CA TYR A 83 9.14 2.43 -8.25
C TYR A 83 9.11 1.91 -9.68
N LYS A 84 9.35 2.80 -10.66
CA LYS A 84 9.18 2.54 -12.10
C LYS A 84 7.81 1.87 -12.36
N SER A 85 6.77 2.49 -11.83
CA SER A 85 5.36 2.09 -11.89
C SER A 85 4.47 3.27 -11.49
N PHE A 86 3.15 3.13 -11.65
CA PHE A 86 2.20 4.08 -11.08
C PHE A 86 2.05 3.90 -9.56
N VAL A 87 1.66 4.97 -8.88
CA VAL A 87 1.32 5.00 -7.46
C VAL A 87 0.04 5.80 -7.27
N ILE A 88 -0.70 5.51 -6.21
CA ILE A 88 -1.82 6.35 -5.75
C ILE A 88 -1.35 7.20 -4.59
N ASN A 89 -1.51 8.52 -4.70
CA ASN A 89 -1.34 9.46 -3.61
C ASN A 89 -2.73 9.89 -3.11
N PRO A 90 -3.13 9.46 -1.90
CA PRO A 90 -4.30 9.97 -1.22
C PRO A 90 -4.17 11.47 -0.98
N ALA A 91 -5.24 12.23 -1.18
CA ALA A 91 -5.26 13.66 -0.89
C ALA A 91 -5.34 13.94 0.62
N LEU A 92 -4.24 13.77 1.34
CA LEU A 92 -4.15 13.97 2.80
C LEU A 92 -4.23 15.45 3.21
N GLY A 93 -4.05 16.36 2.25
CA GLY A 93 -4.08 17.80 2.45
C GLY A 93 -2.69 18.39 2.76
N LYS A 94 -2.52 19.67 2.41
CA LYS A 94 -1.22 20.35 2.34
C LYS A 94 -0.39 20.30 3.63
N GLU A 95 -1.02 20.26 4.80
CA GLU A 95 -0.28 20.22 6.07
C GLU A 95 0.23 18.83 6.43
N GLN A 96 -0.56 17.77 6.19
CA GLN A 96 -0.15 16.40 6.45
C GLN A 96 0.97 15.97 5.50
N GLU A 97 0.88 16.38 4.23
CA GLU A 97 1.91 16.11 3.23
C GLU A 97 3.26 16.76 3.57
N LYS A 98 3.24 17.95 4.18
CA LYS A 98 4.47 18.70 4.55
C LYS A 98 5.13 18.21 5.83
N THR A 99 4.37 17.69 6.79
CA THR A 99 4.86 17.52 8.17
C THR A 99 5.00 16.08 8.62
N LYS A 100 4.34 15.11 7.97
CA LYS A 100 4.26 13.72 8.47
C LYS A 100 4.47 12.62 7.42
N GLY A 101 4.95 13.00 6.24
CA GLY A 101 5.25 12.10 5.14
C GLY A 101 3.99 11.69 4.37
N ASN A 102 4.13 11.51 3.05
CA ASN A 102 3.02 11.09 2.21
C ASN A 102 2.81 9.58 2.34
N ILE A 103 1.61 9.19 2.77
CA ILE A 103 1.15 7.81 2.58
C ILE A 103 0.98 7.62 1.07
N LEU A 104 1.60 6.59 0.50
CA LEU A 104 1.38 6.20 -0.88
C LEU A 104 0.83 4.79 -0.94
N MET A 105 -0.03 4.53 -1.92
CA MET A 105 -0.25 3.16 -2.39
C MET A 105 0.73 2.93 -3.55
N HIS A 106 1.69 2.00 -3.40
CA HIS A 106 2.76 1.79 -4.36
C HIS A 106 3.12 0.31 -4.49
N PRO A 107 3.87 -0.10 -5.53
CA PRO A 107 4.26 -1.50 -5.65
C PRO A 107 5.09 -1.99 -4.47
N GLY A 108 4.76 -3.18 -3.98
CA GLY A 108 5.43 -3.85 -2.86
C GLY A 108 4.92 -5.28 -2.71
N SER A 109 5.72 -6.14 -2.09
CA SER A 109 5.39 -7.57 -1.96
C SER A 109 5.28 -8.03 -0.51
N GLN A 110 5.77 -7.26 0.46
CA GLN A 110 5.80 -7.66 1.87
C GLN A 110 5.80 -6.43 2.80
N PRO A 111 5.41 -6.59 4.08
CA PRO A 111 5.30 -5.48 5.02
C PRO A 111 6.55 -4.62 5.18
N SER A 112 7.75 -5.21 5.20
CA SER A 112 9.00 -4.44 5.36
C SER A 112 9.29 -3.46 4.22
N HIS A 113 8.61 -3.57 3.08
CA HIS A 113 8.74 -2.62 1.96
C HIS A 113 7.92 -1.34 2.18
N LEU A 114 7.05 -1.33 3.18
CA LEU A 114 6.00 -0.33 3.37
C LEU A 114 6.26 0.38 4.70
N GLN A 115 6.63 1.66 4.63
CA GLN A 115 6.87 2.50 5.80
C GLN A 115 5.67 3.45 6.00
N GLY A 116 4.53 2.89 6.39
CA GLY A 116 3.24 3.62 6.42
C GLY A 116 2.54 3.74 5.07
N CYS A 117 3.00 2.95 4.08
CA CYS A 117 2.40 2.87 2.74
C CYS A 117 1.53 1.62 2.60
N VAL A 118 0.82 1.54 1.47
CA VAL A 118 0.00 0.38 1.09
C VAL A 118 0.55 -0.23 -0.19
N ALA A 119 0.72 -1.55 -0.24
CA ALA A 119 0.94 -2.28 -1.49
C ALA A 119 -0.37 -2.87 -1.99
N VAL A 120 -0.49 -3.01 -3.31
CA VAL A 120 -1.62 -3.65 -3.99
C VAL A 120 -1.07 -4.76 -4.89
N GLY A 121 -1.73 -5.91 -4.92
CA GLY A 121 -1.32 -7.07 -5.73
C GLY A 121 -2.23 -8.27 -5.50
N PHE A 122 -1.67 -9.46 -5.70
CA PHE A 122 -2.33 -10.73 -5.37
C PHE A 122 -1.45 -11.59 -4.46
N PHE A 123 -2.00 -12.11 -3.37
CA PHE A 123 -1.27 -12.96 -2.43
C PHE A 123 -0.96 -14.33 -3.05
N ASN A 124 0.31 -14.71 -2.98
CA ASN A 124 0.72 -16.08 -3.18
C ASN A 124 0.61 -16.89 -1.87
N ALA A 125 0.83 -18.21 -1.95
CA ALA A 125 0.77 -19.11 -0.80
C ALA A 125 1.74 -18.75 0.35
N ASN A 126 2.74 -17.91 0.11
CA ASN A 126 3.70 -17.45 1.12
C ASN A 126 3.32 -16.11 1.76
N GLY A 127 2.13 -15.56 1.47
CA GLY A 127 1.68 -14.28 2.01
C GLY A 127 2.44 -13.07 1.43
N LYS A 128 2.98 -13.21 0.21
CA LYS A 128 3.58 -12.10 -0.54
C LYS A 128 2.66 -11.66 -1.66
N LEU A 129 2.58 -10.34 -1.89
CA LEU A 129 1.88 -9.80 -3.06
C LEU A 129 2.74 -9.97 -4.31
N GLU A 130 2.14 -10.53 -5.35
CA GLU A 130 2.63 -10.64 -6.71
C GLU A 130 1.83 -9.74 -7.66
N GLY A 131 2.32 -9.55 -8.88
CA GLY A 131 1.64 -8.75 -9.90
C GLY A 131 1.49 -7.26 -9.55
N SER A 132 2.16 -6.77 -8.51
CA SER A 132 1.89 -5.45 -7.93
C SER A 132 1.99 -4.30 -8.93
N LYS A 133 3.05 -4.25 -9.75
CA LYS A 133 3.19 -3.22 -10.81
C LYS A 133 2.06 -3.27 -11.85
N TYR A 134 1.72 -4.46 -12.30
CA TYR A 134 0.64 -4.68 -13.26
C TYR A 134 -0.70 -4.23 -12.68
N CYS A 135 -0.96 -4.48 -11.39
CA CYS A 135 -2.17 -4.00 -10.73
C CYS A 135 -2.28 -2.48 -10.80
N PHE A 136 -1.17 -1.73 -10.63
CA PHE A 136 -1.18 -0.28 -10.75
C PHE A 136 -1.42 0.22 -12.19
N ASP A 137 -1.03 -0.54 -13.20
CA ASP A 137 -1.40 -0.24 -14.59
C ASP A 137 -2.92 -0.40 -14.80
N VAL A 138 -3.49 -1.51 -14.34
CA VAL A 138 -4.94 -1.77 -14.38
C VAL A 138 -5.72 -0.72 -13.59
N LEU A 139 -5.29 -0.41 -12.36
CA LEU A 139 -5.91 0.62 -11.53
C LEU A 139 -5.90 1.98 -12.24
N ARG A 140 -4.81 2.32 -12.94
CA ARG A 140 -4.77 3.58 -13.70
C ARG A 140 -5.77 3.59 -14.85
N GLU A 141 -5.91 2.49 -15.58
CA GLU A 141 -6.94 2.36 -16.62
C GLU A 141 -8.34 2.53 -16.02
N GLN A 142 -8.62 1.87 -14.89
CA GLN A 142 -9.89 2.00 -14.17
C GLN A 142 -10.16 3.42 -13.64
N ALA A 143 -9.11 4.20 -13.37
CA ALA A 143 -9.25 5.62 -13.02
C ALA A 143 -9.62 6.51 -14.22
N GLY A 144 -9.70 5.97 -15.45
CA GLY A 144 -9.90 6.73 -16.68
C GLY A 144 -8.59 7.12 -17.37
N GLY A 145 -7.48 6.48 -17.01
CA GLY A 145 -6.18 6.76 -17.61
C GLY A 145 -5.94 6.12 -18.98
N ALA A 146 -6.85 5.28 -19.47
CA ALA A 146 -6.71 4.70 -20.81
C ALA A 146 -6.57 5.83 -21.86
N GLY A 147 -5.44 5.86 -22.58
CA GLY A 147 -5.13 6.92 -23.56
C GLY A 147 -4.60 8.24 -22.98
N VAL A 148 -4.52 8.39 -21.65
CA VAL A 148 -3.83 9.51 -21.00
C VAL A 148 -2.34 9.20 -20.92
N SER A 149 -1.49 10.13 -21.33
CA SER A 149 -0.04 9.96 -21.31
C SER A 149 0.49 9.63 -19.90
N LYS A 150 1.57 8.86 -19.84
CA LYS A 150 2.16 8.31 -18.62
C LYS A 150 2.67 9.36 -17.63
N ASP A 151 3.09 10.52 -18.14
CA ASP A 151 3.56 11.68 -17.38
C ASP A 151 2.41 12.50 -16.76
N GLN A 152 1.17 12.27 -17.21
CA GLN A 152 0.00 12.94 -16.65
C GLN A 152 -0.64 12.10 -15.54
N PHE A 153 -0.99 12.80 -14.45
CA PHE A 153 -1.76 12.20 -13.37
C PHE A 153 -3.24 12.08 -13.75
N VAL A 154 -3.89 11.09 -13.16
CA VAL A 154 -5.34 10.90 -13.26
C VAL A 154 -5.93 11.03 -11.86
N THR A 155 -7.06 11.71 -11.74
CA THR A 155 -7.70 11.96 -10.45
C THR A 155 -8.72 10.87 -10.13
N LEU A 156 -8.76 10.42 -8.88
CA LEU A 156 -9.70 9.45 -8.34
C LEU A 156 -10.22 9.88 -6.96
N THR A 157 -11.31 9.28 -6.50
CA THR A 157 -11.78 9.38 -5.11
C THR A 157 -11.40 8.10 -4.39
N LEU A 158 -10.67 8.21 -3.27
CA LEU A 158 -10.30 7.06 -2.44
C LEU A 158 -11.13 7.06 -1.16
N VAL A 159 -11.93 6.01 -0.96
CA VAL A 159 -12.69 5.76 0.26
C VAL A 159 -11.92 4.75 1.10
N VAL A 160 -11.71 5.05 2.38
CA VAL A 160 -11.04 4.13 3.33
C VAL A 160 -12.05 3.60 4.33
N GLU A 161 -12.35 2.31 4.25
CA GLU A 161 -13.23 1.59 5.16
C GLU A 161 -12.43 0.90 6.27
N GLY A 162 -12.86 1.09 7.51
CA GLY A 162 -12.22 0.52 8.68
C GLY A 162 -11.03 1.34 9.20
N ASN A 163 -10.87 1.32 10.53
CA ASN A 163 -9.69 1.87 11.19
C ASN A 163 -8.55 0.85 11.17
N MET A 164 -7.30 1.32 11.31
CA MET A 164 -6.19 0.41 11.56
C MET A 164 -6.41 -0.31 12.91
N PRO A 165 -6.62 -1.64 12.93
CA PRO A 165 -6.79 -2.37 14.18
C PRO A 165 -5.45 -2.50 14.92
N ALA A 166 -5.51 -2.73 16.23
CA ALA A 166 -4.34 -3.19 16.97
C ALA A 166 -3.94 -4.59 16.49
N LEU A 167 -2.63 -4.86 16.38
CA LEU A 167 -2.13 -6.17 15.95
C LEU A 167 -2.69 -7.32 16.79
N SER A 168 -2.89 -7.12 18.10
CA SER A 168 -3.46 -8.11 19.02
C SER A 168 -4.92 -8.46 18.74
N ALA A 169 -5.64 -7.60 18.01
CA ALA A 169 -7.01 -7.86 17.57
C ALA A 169 -7.07 -8.57 16.21
N CYS A 170 -5.93 -8.75 15.54
CA CYS A 170 -5.86 -9.36 14.22
C CYS A 170 -5.52 -10.87 14.28
N LYS A 171 -5.96 -11.60 13.26
CA LYS A 171 -5.59 -13.00 13.03
C LYS A 171 -4.50 -13.10 11.97
N SER A 172 -3.61 -14.07 12.12
CA SER A 172 -2.65 -14.37 11.04
C SER A 172 -3.42 -14.75 9.78
N TRP A 173 -3.04 -14.13 8.65
CA TRP A 173 -3.56 -14.51 7.35
C TRP A 173 -3.09 -15.91 6.98
N VAL A 174 -4.00 -16.68 6.39
CA VAL A 174 -3.77 -18.04 5.89
C VAL A 174 -4.27 -18.06 4.46
N TYR A 175 -3.46 -18.63 3.57
CA TYR A 175 -3.85 -18.83 2.18
C TYR A 175 -5.05 -19.77 2.10
N SER A 176 -6.12 -19.33 1.45
CA SER A 176 -7.28 -20.14 1.10
C SER A 176 -7.32 -20.25 -0.43
N ALA A 177 -7.10 -21.46 -0.93
CA ALA A 177 -7.19 -21.79 -2.36
C ALA A 177 -8.64 -21.76 -2.85
#